data_AF-A0A2U0TVH0-F1
#
_entry.id   AF-A0A2U0TVH0-F1
#
_cell.length_a   1.000
_cell.length_b   1.000
_cell.length_c   1.000
_cell.angle_alpha   90.00
_cell.angle_beta   90.00
_cell.angle_gamma   90.00
#
_symmetry.space_group_name_H-M   'P 1'
#
loop_
_entity.id
_entity.type
_entity.pdbx_description
1 polymer ?
#
loop_
_entity_poly.entity_id
_entity_poly.type
_entity_poly.pdbx_seq_one_letter_code
_entity_poly.pdbx_strand_id
1 'polypeptide(L)'
;MDAVTSQLVLGIIPLVTSIGLIYWISRRKFYRRNMAGLEGFSSFEASVFVRFLERIGKWLAYGLIVISILFLWSYSRMKKDKEKQQQGVKTELSV
;
A
#
# COMPACT_ATOMS: atom_id res chain seq x y z
N MET A 1 -5.24 22.38 -4.51
CA MET A 1 -5.73 21.09 -4.01
C MET A 1 -5.86 21.21 -2.50
N ASP A 2 -7.03 20.92 -1.93
CA ASP A 2 -7.25 20.97 -0.49
C ASP A 2 -6.38 19.93 0.23
N ALA A 3 -5.85 20.28 1.42
CA ALA A 3 -4.98 19.41 2.20
C ALA A 3 -5.61 18.02 2.49
N VAL A 4 -6.93 17.98 2.62
CA VAL A 4 -7.73 16.76 2.85
C VAL A 4 -7.68 15.85 1.62
N THR A 5 -7.86 16.41 0.42
CA THR A 5 -7.77 15.67 -0.84
C THR A 5 -6.34 15.16 -1.08
N SER A 6 -5.33 15.97 -0.80
CA SER A 6 -3.92 15.57 -0.92
C SER A 6 -3.58 14.40 -0.01
N GLN A 7 -4.08 14.39 1.24
CA GLN A 7 -3.81 13.32 2.19
C GLN A 7 -4.51 12.01 1.84
N LEU A 8 -5.71 12.08 1.27
CA LEU A 8 -6.42 10.90 0.75
C LEU A 8 -5.68 10.30 -0.45
N VAL A 9 -5.24 11.14 -1.38
CA VAL A 9 -4.47 10.72 -2.57
C VAL A 9 -3.14 10.07 -2.16
N LEU A 10 -2.44 10.65 -1.18
CA LEU A 10 -1.21 10.08 -0.61
C LEU A 10 -1.43 8.76 0.14
N GLY A 11 -2.66 8.45 0.60
CA GLY A 11 -2.99 7.14 1.17
C GLY A 11 -3.31 6.10 0.11
N ILE A 12 -4.12 6.45 -0.90
CA ILE A 12 -4.65 5.49 -1.88
C ILE A 12 -3.60 5.07 -2.91
N ILE A 13 -2.83 6.01 -3.46
CA ILE A 13 -1.83 5.71 -4.50
C ILE A 13 -0.81 4.66 -4.04
N PRO A 14 -0.13 4.81 -2.89
CA PRO A 14 0.83 3.80 -2.44
C PRO A 14 0.15 2.48 -2.09
N LEU A 15 -1.09 2.49 -1.62
CA LEU A 15 -1.85 1.27 -1.31
C LEU A 15 -2.06 0.42 -2.57
N VAL A 16 -2.59 1.04 -3.64
CA VAL A 16 -2.78 0.39 -4.94
C VAL A 16 -1.44 -0.08 -5.52
N THR A 17 -0.41 0.77 -5.44
CA THR A 17 0.93 0.44 -5.94
C THR A 17 1.52 -0.76 -5.20
N SER A 18 1.32 -0.86 -3.88
CA SER A 18 1.82 -1.98 -3.07
C SER A 18 1.15 -3.30 -3.42
N ILE A 19 -0.17 -3.29 -3.58
CA ILE A 19 -0.92 -4.47 -4.01
C ILE A 19 -0.46 -4.90 -5.40
N GLY A 20 -0.28 -3.94 -6.32
CA GLY A 20 0.25 -4.19 -7.65
C GLY A 20 1.65 -4.82 -7.62
N LEU A 21 2.54 -4.32 -6.75
CA LEU A 21 3.87 -4.88 -6.52
C LEU A 21 3.81 -6.33 -6.00
N ILE A 22 2.97 -6.60 -5.00
CA ILE A 22 2.79 -7.96 -4.46
C ILE A 22 2.27 -8.91 -5.54
N TYR A 23 1.26 -8.47 -6.29
CA TYR A 23 0.71 -9.25 -7.39
C TYR A 23 1.76 -9.52 -8.46
N TRP A 24 2.52 -8.50 -8.87
CA TRP A 24 3.56 -8.62 -9.88
C TRP A 24 4.67 -9.60 -9.47
N ILE A 25 5.16 -9.49 -8.23
CA ILE A 25 6.15 -10.41 -7.66
C ILE A 25 5.58 -11.84 -7.61
N SER A 26 4.34 -12.00 -7.16
CA SER A 26 3.69 -13.32 -7.08
C SER A 26 3.42 -13.92 -8.46
N ARG A 27 3.11 -13.07 -9.44
CA ARG A 27 2.94 -13.44 -10.85
C ARG A 27 4.27 -13.94 -11.42
N ARG A 28 5.36 -13.20 -11.27
CA ARG A 28 6.72 -13.62 -11.69
C ARG A 28 7.11 -14.97 -11.07
N LYS A 29 6.75 -15.22 -9.81
CA LYS A 29 6.96 -16.51 -9.14
C LYS A 29 6.15 -17.64 -9.78
N PHE A 30 4.90 -17.37 -10.17
CA PHE A 30 4.02 -18.35 -10.80
C PHE A 30 4.53 -18.77 -12.19
N TYR A 31 4.90 -17.82 -13.06
CA TYR A 31 5.40 -18.12 -14.41
C TYR A 31 6.76 -18.84 -14.45
N ARG A 32 7.49 -18.89 -13.32
CA ARG A 32 8.77 -19.62 -13.20
C ARG A 32 8.57 -21.09 -12.79
N ARG A 33 7.34 -21.52 -12.49
CA ARG A 33 7.04 -22.89 -12.08
C ARG A 33 6.68 -23.73 -13.30
N ASN A 34 7.30 -24.89 -13.45
CA ASN A 34 6.93 -25.89 -14.47
C ASN A 34 5.67 -26.66 -14.05
N MET A 35 5.20 -27.59 -14.90
CA MET A 35 4.00 -28.42 -14.67
C MET A 35 3.99 -29.16 -13.31
N ALA A 36 5.17 -29.47 -12.77
CA ALA A 36 5.34 -30.09 -11.44
C ALA A 36 5.43 -29.09 -10.27
N GLY A 37 5.26 -27.79 -10.50
CA GLY A 37 5.40 -26.74 -9.48
C GLY A 37 6.85 -26.39 -9.10
N LEU A 38 7.84 -27.03 -9.74
CA LEU A 38 9.26 -26.82 -9.49
C LEU A 38 9.73 -25.50 -10.15
N GLU A 39 10.49 -24.71 -9.41
CA GLU A 39 11.11 -23.49 -9.94
C GLU A 39 12.23 -23.87 -10.91
N GLY A 40 12.06 -23.57 -12.20
CA GLY A 40 13.09 -23.77 -13.21
C GLY A 40 14.11 -22.66 -13.14
N PHE A 41 15.22 -22.88 -12.43
CA PHE A 41 16.39 -22.00 -12.48
C PHE A 41 17.50 -22.67 -13.29
N SER A 42 18.10 -21.91 -14.23
CA SER A 42 19.22 -22.38 -15.03
C SER A 42 20.55 -22.42 -14.27
N SER A 43 20.67 -21.69 -13.16
CA SER A 43 21.88 -21.62 -12.33
C SER A 43 21.54 -21.37 -10.86
N PHE A 44 22.40 -21.88 -9.97
CA PHE A 44 22.30 -21.69 -8.53
C PHE A 44 22.37 -20.20 -8.15
N GLU A 45 23.28 -19.43 -8.75
CA GLU A 45 23.43 -17.99 -8.48
C GLU A 45 22.16 -17.20 -8.83
N ALA A 46 21.55 -17.50 -9.97
CA ALA A 46 20.30 -16.89 -10.40
C ALA A 46 19.15 -17.20 -9.42
N SER A 47 19.12 -18.42 -8.86
CA SER A 47 18.12 -18.81 -7.87
C SER A 47 18.23 -17.99 -6.59
N VAL A 48 19.45 -17.71 -6.13
CA VAL A 48 19.71 -16.94 -4.91
C VAL A 48 19.40 -15.46 -5.16
N PHE A 49 19.88 -14.90 -6.27
CA PHE A 49 19.68 -13.48 -6.59
C PHE A 49 18.19 -13.14 -6.79
N VAL A 50 17.45 -13.98 -7.52
CA VAL A 50 16.01 -13.77 -7.74
C VAL A 50 15.22 -13.92 -6.45
N ARG A 51 15.51 -14.94 -5.63
CA ARG A 51 14.85 -15.11 -4.32
C ARG A 51 15.16 -13.95 -3.37
N PHE A 52 16.37 -13.40 -3.43
CA PHE A 52 16.77 -12.24 -2.65
C PHE A 52 15.96 -10.99 -3.04
N LEU A 53 15.86 -10.70 -4.34
CA LEU A 53 15.03 -9.61 -4.85
C LEU A 53 13.54 -9.79 -4.56
N GLU A 54 13.01 -11.02 -4.67
CA GLU A 54 11.62 -11.31 -4.28
C GLU A 54 11.37 -11.05 -2.79
N ARG A 55 12.36 -11.33 -1.93
CA ARG A 55 12.28 -11.03 -0.51
C ARG A 55 12.27 -9.52 -0.30
N ILE A 56 13.25 -8.79 -0.83
CA ILE A 56 13.33 -7.33 -0.70
C ILE A 56 12.06 -6.66 -1.23
N GLY A 57 11.58 -7.06 -2.41
CA GLY A 57 10.37 -6.51 -3.00
C GLY A 57 9.13 -6.73 -2.14
N LYS A 58 9.00 -7.89 -1.49
CA LYS A 58 7.91 -8.14 -0.53
C LYS A 58 8.02 -7.26 0.71
N TRP A 59 9.22 -7.12 1.27
CA TRP A 59 9.46 -6.25 2.42
C TRP A 59 9.13 -4.78 2.10
N LEU A 60 9.54 -4.29 0.92
CA LEU A 60 9.19 -2.95 0.44
C LEU A 60 7.67 -2.78 0.29
N ALA A 61 6.99 -3.76 -0.29
CA ALA A 61 5.54 -3.71 -0.44
C ALA A 61 4.80 -3.71 0.92
N TYR A 62 5.25 -4.52 1.89
CA TYR A 62 4.70 -4.48 3.24
C TYR A 62 4.94 -3.12 3.92
N GLY A 63 6.14 -2.54 3.77
CA GLY A 63 6.43 -1.20 4.28
C GLY A 63 5.48 -0.15 3.71
N LEU A 64 5.25 -0.16 2.39
CA LEU A 64 4.32 0.75 1.73
C LEU A 64 2.86 0.54 2.18
N ILE A 65 2.42 -0.69 2.43
CA ILE A 65 1.08 -0.98 2.98
C ILE A 65 0.91 -0.34 4.35
N VAL A 66 1.91 -0.51 5.24
CA VAL A 66 1.86 0.06 6.60
C VAL A 66 1.77 1.58 6.52
N ILE A 67 2.62 2.22 5.71
CA ILE A 67 2.60 3.67 5.51
C ILE A 67 1.23 4.11 4.99
N SER A 68 0.68 3.41 3.99
CA SER A 68 -0.63 3.74 3.41
C SER A 68 -1.75 3.70 4.45
N ILE A 69 -1.77 2.68 5.31
CA ILE A 69 -2.77 2.55 6.38
C ILE A 69 -2.64 3.69 7.39
N LEU A 70 -1.42 4.08 7.77
CA LEU A 70 -1.19 5.21 8.68
C LEU A 70 -1.72 6.53 8.11
N PHE A 71 -1.52 6.78 6.81
CA PHE A 71 -2.06 7.95 6.13
C PHE A 71 -3.60 7.92 6.08
N LEU A 72 -4.19 6.76 5.78
CA LEU A 72 -5.65 6.60 5.78
C LEU A 72 -6.26 6.83 7.17
N TRP A 73 -5.59 6.34 8.21
CA TRP A 73 -6.01 6.53 9.60
C TRP A 73 -5.89 8.00 10.04
N SER A 74 -4.80 8.66 9.67
CA SER A 74 -4.62 10.10 9.89
C SER A 74 -5.71 10.93 9.21
N TYR A 75 -6.07 10.60 7.97
CA TYR A 75 -7.19 11.22 7.25
C TYR A 75 -8.52 11.07 8.01
N SER A 76 -8.80 9.89 8.55
CA SER A 76 -10.03 9.63 9.32
C SER A 76 -10.13 10.53 10.56
N ARG A 77 -9.01 10.85 11.22
CA ARG A 77 -8.99 11.82 12.33
C ARG A 77 -9.30 13.25 11.86
N MET A 78 -8.66 13.72 10.79
CA MET A 78 -8.89 15.06 10.28
C MET A 78 -10.34 15.31 9.86
N LYS A 79 -11.02 14.28 9.33
CA LYS A 79 -12.45 14.37 8.98
C LYS A 79 -13.33 14.54 10.22
N LYS A 80 -13.07 13.78 11.29
CA LYS A 80 -13.81 13.88 12.56
C LYS A 80 -13.65 15.25 13.22
N ASP A 81 -12.46 15.84 13.15
CA ASP A 81 -12.21 17.15 13.76
C ASP A 81 -12.93 18.28 13.00
N LYS A 82 -12.98 18.19 11.66
CA LYS A 82 -13.75 19.14 10.83
C LYS A 82 -15.27 19.01 11.05
N GLU A 83 -15.79 17.80 11.23
CA GLU A 83 -17.21 17.58 11.50
C GLU A 83 -17.64 18.18 12.86
N LYS A 84 -16.78 18.07 13.89
CA LYS A 84 -17.03 18.68 15.21
C LYS A 84 -17.01 20.20 15.17
N GLN A 85 -16.08 20.80 14.42
CA GLN A 85 -16.03 22.26 14.24
C GLN A 85 -17.26 22.78 13.47
N GLN A 86 -17.72 22.07 12.45
CA GLN A 86 -18.93 22.46 11.71
C GLN A 86 -20.21 22.30 12.54
N GLN A 87 -20.29 21.31 13.44
CA GLN A 87 -21.40 21.19 14.38
C GLN A 87 -21.39 22.29 15.45
N GLY A 88 -20.22 22.61 16.02
CA GLY A 88 -20.09 23.71 16.98
C GLY A 88 -20.55 25.05 16.39
N VAL A 89 -20.08 25.39 15.19
CA VAL A 89 -20.46 26.63 14.50
C VAL A 89 -21.95 26.66 14.13
N LYS A 90 -22.57 25.53 13.74
CA LYS A 90 -24.01 25.48 13.45
C LYS A 90 -24.87 25.65 14.70
N THR A 91 -24.44 25.09 15.83
CA THR A 91 -25.16 25.23 17.11
C THR A 91 -25.11 26.68 17.60
N GLU A 92 -23.96 27.36 17.49
CA GLU A 92 -23.82 28.77 17.88
C GLU A 92 -24.55 29.75 16.96
N LEU A 93 -24.75 29.41 15.68
CA LEU A 93 -25.55 30.24 14.76
C LEU A 93 -27.08 30.06 14.94
N SER A 94 -27.49 29.03 15.69
CA SER A 94 -28.90 28.68 15.94
C SER A 94 -29.41 29.06 17.33
N VAL A 95 -28.52 29.62 18.17
CA VAL A 95 -28.82 30.19 19.50
C VAL A 95 -28.82 31.70 19.39
#